data_AF-A0A8C3WL92-F1
#
_entry.id   AF-A0A8C3WL92-F1
#
_cell.length_a   1.000
_cell.length_b   1.000
_cell.length_c   1.000
_cell.angle_alpha   90.00
_cell.angle_beta   90.00
_cell.angle_gamma   90.00
#
_symmetry.space_group_name_H-M   'P 1'
#
loop_
_entity.id
_entity.type
_entity.pdbx_description
1 polymer ?
#
loop_
_entity_poly.entity_id
_entity_poly.type
_entity_poly.pdbx_seq_one_letter_code
_entity_poly.pdbx_strand_id
1 'polypeptide(L)'
;MVLEEIAASLIMWFSYALIPCLLTDGAAVLPAPQNLSVQSTNMKHVLTWSPVMVPEETVYYSVEYQGEYESLYMSHIWIPSSWCSPTAGPECDITDDITATVPYSLRVRATLGSQTSAWSTLKHPFNRNSTILTPPGMEVTKDGFHLVIKLEDLGPQFEFFVAYWRREPGAKEHIKMVRPGGIPMHLETMDPGATYCVKARTFVKAIGRYSAFSQAECVKVQGESLPLALALFAFVGFMLVLVVVPFSVWKMGRLLRHSCCPVVMLPDTLKITSSPQKLISCRREEVEACATAGVSSEELLRAWI
;
A
#
# COMPACT_ATOMS: atom_id res chain seq x y z
N MET A 1 -48.75 -2.17 -95.11
CA MET A 1 -48.22 -3.11 -94.10
C MET A 1 -46.86 -2.74 -93.50
N VAL A 2 -46.15 -1.71 -93.98
CA VAL A 2 -44.83 -1.32 -93.40
C VAL A 2 -44.94 -0.16 -92.39
N LEU A 3 -46.06 0.57 -92.36
CA LEU A 3 -46.23 1.74 -91.50
C LEU A 3 -46.79 1.42 -90.10
N GLU A 4 -47.43 0.25 -89.92
CA GLU A 4 -47.98 -0.18 -88.61
C GLU A 4 -46.91 -0.79 -87.69
N GLU A 5 -45.89 -1.46 -88.23
CA GLU A 5 -44.82 -2.06 -87.41
C GLU A 5 -43.88 -1.01 -86.78
N ILE A 6 -43.69 0.13 -87.44
CA ILE A 6 -42.82 1.21 -86.95
C ILE A 6 -43.48 1.92 -85.75
N ALA A 7 -44.81 2.06 -85.77
CA ALA A 7 -45.56 2.68 -84.67
C ALA A 7 -45.55 1.81 -83.40
N ALA A 8 -45.70 0.49 -83.54
CA ALA A 8 -45.65 -0.44 -82.40
C ALA A 8 -44.25 -0.53 -81.76
N SER A 9 -43.19 -0.41 -82.57
CA SER A 9 -41.80 -0.42 -82.09
C SER A 9 -41.42 0.84 -81.30
N LEU A 10 -41.88 2.01 -81.75
CA LEU A 10 -41.65 3.28 -81.04
C LEU A 10 -42.42 3.36 -79.72
N ILE A 11 -43.65 2.87 -79.66
CA ILE A 11 -44.45 2.85 -78.42
C ILE A 11 -43.81 1.93 -77.37
N MET A 12 -43.27 0.79 -77.80
CA MET A 12 -42.51 -0.11 -76.92
C MET A 12 -41.20 0.50 -76.42
N TRP A 13 -40.52 1.35 -77.20
CA TRP A 13 -39.30 2.04 -76.76
C TRP A 13 -39.57 3.18 -75.77
N PHE A 14 -40.71 3.87 -75.90
CA PHE A 14 -41.09 4.91 -74.93
C PHE A 14 -41.60 4.36 -73.60
N SER A 15 -42.08 3.11 -73.55
CA SER A 15 -42.49 2.47 -72.29
C SER A 15 -41.33 1.94 -71.42
N TYR A 16 -40.13 1.73 -71.98
CA TYR A 16 -38.94 1.32 -71.22
C TYR A 16 -38.10 2.50 -70.69
N ALA A 17 -38.41 3.73 -71.10
CA ALA A 17 -37.68 4.94 -70.67
C ALA A 17 -38.30 5.63 -69.44
N LEU A 18 -39.44 5.16 -68.94
CA LEU A 18 -40.18 5.73 -67.81
C LEU A 18 -40.47 4.69 -66.74
N ILE A 19 -39.44 3.97 -66.31
CA ILE A 19 -39.41 3.38 -64.98
C ILE A 19 -38.59 4.35 -64.13
N PRO A 20 -39.22 5.28 -63.37
CA PRO A 20 -38.52 5.97 -62.32
C PRO A 20 -37.96 4.91 -61.38
N CYS A 21 -36.64 4.82 -61.28
CA CYS A 21 -35.94 4.16 -60.18
C CYS A 21 -36.30 4.88 -58.88
N LEU A 22 -37.51 4.68 -58.36
CA LEU A 22 -37.92 5.06 -57.02
C LEU A 22 -37.56 3.93 -56.06
N LEU A 23 -36.27 3.63 -55.97
CA LEU A 23 -35.67 2.86 -54.87
C LEU A 23 -34.28 3.44 -54.59
N THR A 24 -34.22 4.72 -54.25
CA THR A 24 -33.23 5.19 -53.29
C THR A 24 -33.93 5.30 -51.94
N ASP A 25 -34.25 4.14 -51.37
CA ASP A 25 -34.32 4.05 -49.91
C ASP A 25 -32.89 4.24 -49.43
N GLY A 26 -32.51 5.51 -49.24
CA GLY A 26 -31.25 5.87 -48.65
C GLY A 26 -31.31 5.46 -47.20
N ALA A 27 -31.09 4.17 -46.91
CA ALA A 27 -30.85 3.69 -45.57
C ALA A 27 -29.80 4.61 -44.96
N ALA A 28 -30.20 5.41 -43.97
CA ALA A 28 -29.35 6.41 -43.36
C ALA A 28 -28.15 5.68 -42.75
N VAL A 29 -27.01 5.74 -43.44
CA VAL A 29 -25.81 4.99 -43.05
C VAL A 29 -25.33 5.54 -41.71
N LEU A 30 -25.32 4.67 -40.69
CA LEU A 30 -24.78 5.01 -39.37
C LEU A 30 -23.31 5.45 -39.51
N PRO A 31 -22.95 6.68 -39.08
CA PRO A 31 -21.61 7.20 -39.32
C PRO A 31 -20.57 6.43 -38.51
N ALA A 32 -19.38 6.25 -39.09
CA ALA A 32 -18.27 5.62 -38.39
C ALA A 32 -17.71 6.55 -37.29
N PRO A 33 -17.34 6.01 -36.11
CA PRO A 33 -16.72 6.80 -35.05
C PRO A 33 -15.49 7.56 -35.53
N GLN A 34 -15.26 8.78 -35.03
CA GLN A 34 -14.16 9.64 -35.46
C GLN A 34 -13.23 9.98 -34.29
N ASN A 35 -12.06 10.56 -34.61
CA ASN A 35 -11.09 11.07 -33.62
C ASN A 35 -10.67 10.03 -32.58
N LEU A 36 -10.31 8.83 -33.03
CA LEU A 36 -9.80 7.78 -32.15
C LEU A 36 -8.47 8.21 -31.54
N SER A 37 -8.34 8.03 -30.23
CA SER A 37 -7.08 8.27 -29.50
C SER A 37 -6.95 7.35 -28.29
N VAL A 38 -5.72 7.07 -27.87
CA VAL A 38 -5.45 6.26 -26.68
C VAL A 38 -4.84 7.14 -25.61
N GLN A 39 -5.48 7.17 -24.44
CA GLN A 39 -4.94 7.77 -23.23
C GLN A 39 -4.26 6.68 -22.42
N SER A 40 -2.96 6.88 -22.12
CA SER A 40 -2.12 5.85 -21.52
C SER A 40 -1.31 6.43 -20.36
N THR A 41 -1.73 6.11 -19.14
CA THR A 41 -1.09 6.58 -17.91
C THR A 41 -0.96 5.43 -16.93
N ASN A 42 0.22 5.24 -16.34
CA ASN A 42 0.51 4.16 -15.39
C ASN A 42 0.03 2.79 -15.88
N MET A 43 0.35 2.44 -17.14
CA MET A 43 -0.03 1.16 -17.75
C MET A 43 -1.53 0.90 -17.84
N LYS A 44 -2.38 1.90 -17.56
CA LYS A 44 -3.80 1.87 -17.86
C LYS A 44 -4.03 2.52 -19.22
N HIS A 45 -4.77 1.83 -20.08
CA HIS A 45 -4.93 2.18 -21.49
C HIS A 45 -6.41 2.34 -21.83
N VAL A 46 -6.84 3.56 -22.14
CA VAL A 46 -8.23 3.86 -22.50
C VAL A 46 -8.29 4.37 -23.94
N LEU A 47 -8.95 3.60 -24.80
CA LEU A 47 -9.29 4.02 -26.16
C LEU A 47 -10.53 4.93 -26.10
N THR A 48 -10.47 6.07 -26.77
CA THR A 48 -11.56 7.06 -26.80
C THR A 48 -11.87 7.47 -28.23
N TRP A 49 -13.10 7.86 -28.50
CA TRP A 49 -13.55 8.35 -29.81
C TRP A 49 -14.64 9.42 -29.65
N SER A 50 -14.96 10.12 -30.74
CA SER A 50 -16.11 11.04 -30.77
C SER A 50 -17.43 10.26 -30.80
N PRO A 51 -18.40 10.58 -29.93
CA PRO A 51 -19.67 9.87 -29.88
C PRO A 51 -20.47 10.08 -31.17
N VAL A 52 -21.10 9.00 -31.64
CA VAL A 52 -22.09 9.04 -32.70
C VAL A 52 -23.44 9.40 -32.09
N MET A 53 -23.96 10.58 -32.45
CA MET A 53 -25.20 11.11 -31.91
C MET A 53 -26.36 10.78 -32.84
N VAL A 54 -27.33 10.03 -32.34
CA VAL A 54 -28.62 9.77 -33.01
C VAL A 54 -29.73 10.22 -32.06
N PRO A 55 -30.67 11.08 -32.47
CA PRO A 55 -31.72 11.60 -31.59
C PRO A 55 -32.56 10.47 -30.97
N GLU A 56 -32.79 10.56 -29.65
CA GLU A 56 -33.63 9.63 -28.86
C GLU A 56 -33.21 8.14 -28.89
N GLU A 57 -32.05 7.82 -29.47
CA GLU A 57 -31.59 6.45 -29.60
C GLU A 57 -30.23 6.24 -28.91
N THR A 58 -30.02 5.03 -28.36
CA THR A 58 -28.74 4.66 -27.73
C THR A 58 -27.88 3.88 -28.72
N VAL A 59 -26.75 4.49 -29.08
CA VAL A 59 -25.74 3.87 -29.94
C VAL A 59 -24.77 3.04 -29.08
N TYR A 60 -24.50 1.81 -29.51
CA TYR A 60 -23.50 0.95 -28.91
C TYR A 60 -22.25 0.90 -29.77
N TYR A 61 -21.14 0.49 -29.18
CA TYR A 61 -19.85 0.38 -29.84
C TYR A 61 -19.27 -1.01 -29.63
N SER A 62 -18.51 -1.48 -30.61
CA SER A 62 -17.70 -2.69 -30.50
C SER A 62 -16.26 -2.35 -30.82
N VAL A 63 -15.35 -2.72 -29.92
CA VAL A 63 -13.91 -2.50 -30.08
C VAL A 63 -13.21 -3.81 -30.39
N GLU A 64 -12.31 -3.77 -31.37
CA GLU A 64 -11.43 -4.87 -31.71
C GLU A 64 -9.98 -4.41 -31.74
N TYR A 65 -9.08 -5.33 -31.41
CA TYR A 65 -7.66 -5.12 -31.44
C TYR A 65 -6.96 -6.20 -32.27
N GLN A 66 -5.76 -5.88 -32.73
CA GLN A 66 -4.90 -6.79 -33.46
C GLN A 66 -3.44 -6.49 -33.09
N GLY A 67 -2.77 -7.46 -32.48
CA GLY A 67 -1.33 -7.39 -32.22
C GLY A 67 -0.50 -7.81 -33.42
N GLU A 68 0.81 -7.68 -33.27
CA GLU A 68 1.79 -8.07 -34.30
C GLU A 68 1.70 -9.57 -34.64
N TYR A 69 1.48 -10.43 -33.64
CA TYR A 69 1.36 -11.87 -33.84
C TYR A 69 0.14 -12.23 -34.70
N GLU A 70 -1.03 -11.67 -34.37
CA GLU A 70 -2.27 -11.91 -35.11
C GLU A 70 -2.17 -11.40 -36.55
N SER A 71 -1.52 -10.24 -36.72
CA SER A 71 -1.29 -9.65 -38.04
C SER A 71 -0.39 -10.51 -38.92
N LEU A 72 0.74 -11.00 -38.39
CA LEU A 72 1.76 -11.67 -39.19
C LEU A 72 1.52 -13.18 -39.34
N TYR A 73 0.97 -13.84 -38.32
CA TYR A 73 0.93 -15.30 -38.24
C TYR A 73 -0.48 -15.88 -38.21
N MET A 74 -1.52 -15.07 -38.00
CA MET A 74 -2.91 -15.53 -37.94
C MET A 74 -3.81 -14.89 -39.01
N SER A 75 -3.29 -14.69 -40.23
CA SER A 75 -4.07 -14.21 -41.37
C SER A 75 -4.85 -12.92 -41.10
N HIS A 76 -4.27 -11.99 -40.33
CA HIS A 76 -4.88 -10.69 -40.00
C HIS A 76 -6.21 -10.79 -39.24
N ILE A 77 -6.34 -11.76 -38.33
CA ILE A 77 -7.49 -11.86 -37.41
C ILE A 77 -7.55 -10.65 -36.48
N TRP A 78 -8.77 -10.18 -36.23
CA TRP A 78 -9.10 -9.15 -35.24
C TRP A 78 -9.79 -9.81 -34.04
N ILE A 79 -9.42 -9.39 -32.84
CA ILE A 79 -9.93 -9.95 -31.60
C ILE A 79 -10.86 -8.93 -30.93
N PRO A 80 -12.09 -9.31 -30.55
CA PRO A 80 -12.98 -8.42 -29.80
C PRO A 80 -12.43 -8.16 -28.40
N SER A 81 -12.47 -6.88 -28.00
CA SER A 81 -12.16 -6.49 -26.62
C SER A 81 -13.15 -7.15 -25.65
N SER A 82 -12.62 -7.66 -24.55
CA SER A 82 -13.40 -8.33 -23.50
C SER A 82 -14.39 -7.41 -22.80
N TRP A 83 -14.09 -6.11 -22.71
CA TRP A 83 -14.86 -5.13 -21.96
C TRP A 83 -15.83 -4.31 -22.82
N CYS A 84 -15.61 -4.24 -24.14
CA CYS A 84 -16.19 -3.18 -24.98
C CYS A 84 -16.82 -3.69 -26.28
N SER A 85 -17.44 -4.87 -26.23
CA SER A 85 -18.13 -5.49 -27.35
C SER A 85 -19.42 -6.20 -26.90
N PRO A 86 -20.53 -5.47 -26.61
CA PRO A 86 -20.74 -4.04 -26.83
C PRO A 86 -20.57 -3.12 -25.60
N THR A 87 -20.31 -1.82 -25.82
CA THR A 87 -20.35 -0.74 -24.80
C THR A 87 -21.19 0.44 -25.26
N ALA A 88 -21.85 1.17 -24.35
CA ALA A 88 -22.63 2.37 -24.68
C ALA A 88 -21.80 3.67 -24.65
N GLY A 89 -20.66 3.67 -23.96
CA GLY A 89 -19.80 4.83 -23.80
C GLY A 89 -18.84 5.03 -24.98
N PRO A 90 -18.40 6.27 -25.26
CA PRO A 90 -17.40 6.56 -26.29
C PRO A 90 -15.95 6.28 -25.83
N GLU A 91 -15.78 5.35 -24.90
CA GLU A 91 -14.51 4.96 -24.31
C GLU A 91 -14.48 3.46 -24.02
N CYS A 92 -13.27 2.92 -23.99
CA CYS A 92 -13.01 1.52 -23.71
C CYS A 92 -11.70 1.34 -22.96
N ASP A 93 -11.73 0.63 -21.83
CA ASP A 93 -10.53 0.16 -21.15
C ASP A 93 -9.99 -1.08 -21.87
N ILE A 94 -8.85 -0.90 -22.54
CA ILE A 94 -8.15 -1.94 -23.31
C ILE A 94 -6.90 -2.44 -22.58
N THR A 95 -6.76 -2.14 -21.28
CA THR A 95 -5.55 -2.47 -20.52
C THR A 95 -5.21 -3.96 -20.59
N ASP A 96 -6.21 -4.82 -20.41
CA ASP A 96 -6.04 -6.28 -20.42
C ASP A 96 -5.85 -6.85 -21.83
N ASP A 97 -6.30 -6.13 -22.86
CA ASP A 97 -6.15 -6.53 -24.26
C ASP A 97 -4.70 -6.33 -24.75
N ILE A 98 -3.97 -5.36 -24.17
CA ILE A 98 -2.59 -4.99 -24.54
C ILE A 98 -1.55 -5.73 -23.67
N THR A 99 -1.40 -7.03 -23.93
CA THR A 99 -0.59 -7.94 -23.10
C THR A 99 0.93 -7.89 -23.38
N ALA A 100 1.35 -7.43 -24.56
CA ALA A 100 2.76 -7.39 -24.97
C ALA A 100 3.26 -5.96 -25.30
N THR A 101 4.58 -5.77 -25.29
CA THR A 101 5.22 -4.48 -25.63
C THR A 101 5.46 -4.37 -27.14
N VAL A 102 4.42 -4.62 -27.92
CA VAL A 102 4.41 -4.55 -29.39
C VAL A 102 3.38 -3.50 -29.86
N PRO A 103 3.42 -3.05 -31.12
CA PRO A 103 2.37 -2.22 -31.68
C PRO A 103 1.05 -3.00 -31.87
N TYR A 104 -0.05 -2.38 -31.48
CA TYR A 104 -1.42 -2.90 -31.64
C TYR A 104 -2.24 -1.96 -32.53
N SER A 105 -2.89 -2.53 -33.53
CA SER A 105 -3.94 -1.85 -34.28
C SER A 105 -5.26 -1.94 -33.52
N LEU A 106 -6.01 -0.85 -33.47
CA LEU A 106 -7.27 -0.74 -32.74
C LEU A 106 -8.35 -0.22 -33.67
N ARG A 107 -9.54 -0.81 -33.63
CA ARG A 107 -10.69 -0.33 -34.40
C ARG A 107 -11.97 -0.35 -33.59
N VAL A 108 -12.87 0.58 -33.91
CA VAL A 108 -14.20 0.68 -33.30
C VAL A 108 -15.25 0.87 -34.39
N ARG A 109 -16.43 0.28 -34.17
CA ARG A 109 -17.63 0.56 -34.96
C ARG A 109 -18.79 0.88 -34.05
N ALA A 110 -19.74 1.65 -34.56
CA ALA A 110 -21.01 1.92 -33.93
C ALA A 110 -22.07 0.90 -34.39
N THR A 111 -23.00 0.57 -33.52
CA THR A 111 -24.15 -0.29 -33.80
C THR A 111 -25.41 0.34 -33.23
N LEU A 112 -26.48 0.31 -34.02
CA LEU A 112 -27.79 0.84 -33.66
C LEU A 112 -28.88 -0.09 -34.18
N GLY A 113 -29.49 -0.86 -33.28
CA GLY A 113 -30.38 -1.96 -33.67
C GLY A 113 -29.66 -2.96 -34.58
N SER A 114 -30.16 -3.13 -35.80
CA SER A 114 -29.52 -3.96 -36.84
C SER A 114 -28.50 -3.22 -37.71
N GLN A 115 -28.42 -1.88 -37.61
CA GLN A 115 -27.51 -1.07 -38.41
C GLN A 115 -26.12 -1.06 -37.77
N THR A 116 -25.09 -1.11 -38.62
CA THR A 116 -23.69 -1.03 -38.17
C THR A 116 -22.93 -0.03 -39.04
N SER A 117 -22.04 0.73 -38.41
CA SER A 117 -21.17 1.64 -39.15
C SER A 117 -20.00 0.89 -39.79
N ALA A 118 -19.30 1.55 -40.71
CA ALA A 118 -17.96 1.12 -41.08
C ALA A 118 -17.02 1.15 -39.85
N TRP A 119 -15.96 0.33 -39.90
CA TRP A 119 -14.91 0.36 -38.91
C TRP A 119 -14.08 1.64 -39.02
N SER A 120 -13.82 2.27 -37.89
CA SER A 120 -12.84 3.33 -37.76
C SER A 120 -11.60 2.77 -37.08
N THR A 121 -10.43 3.00 -37.66
CA THR A 121 -9.16 2.43 -37.19
C THR A 121 -8.27 3.55 -36.66
N LEU A 122 -7.60 3.29 -35.54
CA LEU A 122 -6.60 4.20 -34.97
C LEU A 122 -5.48 4.44 -35.98
N LYS A 123 -5.16 5.71 -36.27
CA LYS A 123 -4.23 6.10 -37.34
C LYS A 123 -2.82 5.51 -37.17
N HIS A 124 -2.34 5.47 -35.94
CA HIS A 124 -1.04 4.91 -35.59
C HIS A 124 -1.23 3.78 -34.60
N PRO A 125 -0.62 2.60 -34.82
CA PRO A 125 -0.66 1.52 -33.86
C PRO A 125 -0.19 1.96 -32.47
N PHE A 126 -0.89 1.52 -31.45
CA PHE A 126 -0.59 1.83 -30.06
C PHE A 126 0.42 0.83 -29.48
N ASN A 127 1.45 1.30 -28.78
CA ASN A 127 2.35 0.45 -28.03
C ASN A 127 2.41 0.94 -26.58
N ARG A 128 2.19 0.05 -25.61
CA ARG A 128 2.21 0.40 -24.17
C ARG A 128 3.50 1.08 -23.71
N ASN A 129 4.61 0.93 -24.43
CA ASN A 129 5.86 1.65 -24.16
C ASN A 129 5.70 3.18 -24.20
N SER A 130 4.69 3.72 -24.90
CA SER A 130 4.40 5.16 -24.93
C SER A 130 3.64 5.68 -23.70
N THR A 131 3.29 4.82 -22.73
CA THR A 131 2.60 5.24 -21.50
C THR A 131 3.37 6.33 -20.77
N ILE A 132 2.62 7.25 -20.17
CA ILE A 132 3.13 8.23 -19.23
C ILE A 132 3.19 7.56 -17.85
N LEU A 133 4.32 7.66 -17.15
CA LEU A 133 4.48 7.15 -15.80
C LEU A 133 4.52 8.33 -14.83
N THR A 134 3.56 8.41 -13.93
CA THR A 134 3.52 9.46 -12.90
C THR A 134 4.17 8.97 -11.62
N PRO A 135 4.68 9.87 -10.76
CA PRO A 135 5.07 9.51 -9.41
C PRO A 135 3.89 8.85 -8.66
N PRO A 136 4.15 7.86 -7.79
CA PRO A 136 3.10 7.22 -7.01
C PRO A 136 2.57 8.17 -5.92
N GLY A 137 1.27 8.05 -5.61
CA GLY A 137 0.74 8.56 -4.35
C GLY A 137 1.46 7.91 -3.17
N MET A 138 1.82 8.72 -2.17
CA MET A 138 2.55 8.28 -0.98
C MET A 138 1.98 8.99 0.25
N GLU A 139 1.88 8.27 1.36
CA GLU A 139 1.53 8.82 2.67
C GLU A 139 2.53 8.29 3.69
N VAL A 140 3.21 9.20 4.40
CA VAL A 140 4.19 8.85 5.42
C VAL A 140 3.61 9.11 6.82
N THR A 141 3.47 8.03 7.59
CA THR A 141 2.99 8.06 8.98
C THR A 141 4.06 7.54 9.94
N LYS A 142 3.86 7.75 11.24
CA LYS A 142 4.76 7.27 12.30
C LYS A 142 4.04 6.26 13.18
N ASP A 143 4.77 5.21 13.57
CA ASP A 143 4.34 4.22 14.56
C ASP A 143 5.49 4.01 15.55
N GLY A 144 5.39 4.65 16.73
CA GLY A 144 6.49 4.77 17.68
C GLY A 144 7.74 5.43 17.05
N PHE A 145 8.82 4.67 16.96
CA PHE A 145 10.09 5.05 16.33
C PHE A 145 10.24 4.57 14.88
N HIS A 146 9.19 3.99 14.28
CA HIS A 146 9.19 3.53 12.89
C HIS A 146 8.43 4.50 11.99
N LEU A 147 8.91 4.71 10.76
CA LEU A 147 8.08 5.29 9.70
C LEU A 147 7.33 4.19 8.98
N VAL A 148 6.04 4.45 8.78
CA VAL A 148 5.11 3.60 8.06
C VAL A 148 4.75 4.33 6.78
N ILE A 149 5.15 3.76 5.64
CA ILE A 149 4.91 4.34 4.33
C ILE A 149 3.81 3.55 3.64
N LYS A 150 2.73 4.24 3.32
CA LYS A 150 1.66 3.74 2.45
C LYS A 150 1.89 4.29 1.05
N LEU A 151 1.73 3.42 0.07
CA LEU A 151 1.87 3.75 -1.35
C LEU A 151 0.54 3.42 -2.04
N GLU A 152 0.21 4.21 -3.04
CA GLU A 152 -0.93 3.96 -3.93
C GLU A 152 -0.80 2.58 -4.60
N ASP A 153 -1.90 1.83 -4.66
CA ASP A 153 -1.93 0.56 -5.37
C ASP A 153 -2.10 0.79 -6.88
N LEU A 154 -1.00 0.69 -7.60
CA LEU A 154 -0.96 0.79 -9.07
C LEU A 154 -1.10 -0.59 -9.76
N GLY A 155 -1.25 -1.67 -8.98
CA GLY A 155 -1.39 -3.03 -9.48
C GLY A 155 -0.07 -3.83 -9.54
N PRO A 156 -0.16 -5.13 -9.91
CA PRO A 156 0.91 -6.12 -9.73
C PRO A 156 2.12 -5.92 -10.65
N GLN A 157 1.99 -5.10 -11.68
CA GLN A 157 3.04 -4.81 -12.66
C GLN A 157 4.06 -3.74 -12.20
N PHE A 158 3.79 -3.09 -11.06
CA PHE A 158 4.61 -2.02 -10.51
C PHE A 158 5.47 -2.50 -9.35
N GLU A 159 6.77 -2.24 -9.43
CA GLU A 159 7.66 -2.30 -8.29
C GLU A 159 7.91 -0.89 -7.77
N PHE A 160 7.99 -0.70 -6.46
CA PHE A 160 8.22 0.60 -5.84
C PHE A 160 9.65 0.70 -5.33
N PHE A 161 10.27 1.85 -5.55
CA PHE A 161 11.59 2.19 -5.03
C PHE A 161 11.43 3.36 -4.07
N VAL A 162 11.58 3.09 -2.78
CA VAL A 162 11.44 4.06 -1.72
C VAL A 162 12.83 4.50 -1.29
N ALA A 163 13.13 5.78 -1.51
CA ALA A 163 14.33 6.43 -1.05
C ALA A 163 14.04 7.19 0.24
N TYR A 164 14.83 6.97 1.28
CA TYR A 164 14.70 7.65 2.56
C TYR A 164 16.06 8.09 3.10
N TRP A 165 16.09 9.22 3.80
CA TRP A 165 17.32 9.78 4.37
C TRP A 165 17.01 10.65 5.58
N ARG A 166 18.01 10.83 6.43
CA ARG A 166 17.97 11.82 7.51
C ARG A 166 18.18 13.20 6.91
N ARG A 167 17.39 14.20 7.34
CA ARG A 167 17.46 15.57 6.83
C ARG A 167 18.70 16.30 7.40
N GLU A 168 19.85 15.98 6.83
CA GLU A 168 21.15 16.57 7.20
C GLU A 168 22.00 16.80 5.94
N PRO A 169 22.87 17.82 5.94
CA PRO A 169 23.80 18.05 4.83
C PRO A 169 24.71 16.83 4.64
N GLY A 170 24.75 16.28 3.42
CA GLY A 170 25.60 15.13 3.08
C GLY A 170 25.07 13.76 3.53
N ALA A 171 23.84 13.66 4.04
CA ALA A 171 23.21 12.38 4.34
C ALA A 171 23.05 11.53 3.07
N LYS A 172 23.35 10.24 3.16
CA LYS A 172 23.16 9.30 2.05
C LYS A 172 21.71 8.85 1.98
N GLU A 173 21.19 8.73 0.76
CA GLU A 173 19.87 8.14 0.53
C GLU A 173 19.95 6.62 0.57
N HIS A 174 19.09 6.01 1.38
CA HIS A 174 18.88 4.57 1.41
C HIS A 174 17.70 4.23 0.52
N ILE A 175 17.86 3.25 -0.39
CA ILE A 175 16.82 2.86 -1.34
C ILE A 175 16.39 1.43 -1.05
N LYS A 176 15.08 1.23 -0.86
CA LYS A 176 14.45 -0.09 -0.67
C LYS A 176 13.46 -0.35 -1.80
N MET A 177 13.58 -1.53 -2.41
CA MET A 177 12.60 -2.01 -3.38
C MET A 177 11.46 -2.73 -2.64
N VAL A 178 10.23 -2.41 -3.00
CA VAL A 178 8.99 -2.94 -2.42
C VAL A 178 8.15 -3.51 -3.55
N ARG A 179 7.76 -4.78 -3.41
CA ARG A 179 6.86 -5.44 -4.35
C ARG A 179 5.38 -5.18 -4.00
N PRO A 180 4.45 -5.35 -4.95
CA PRO A 180 3.03 -5.35 -4.68
C PRO A 180 2.69 -6.31 -3.52
N GLY A 181 1.86 -5.86 -2.57
CA GLY A 181 1.53 -6.59 -1.34
C GLY A 181 2.49 -6.39 -0.16
N GLY A 182 3.63 -5.69 -0.35
CA GLY A 182 4.55 -5.29 0.73
C GLY A 182 4.22 -3.95 1.40
N ILE A 183 2.98 -3.48 1.26
CA ILE A 183 2.48 -2.17 1.71
C ILE A 183 1.42 -2.41 2.81
N PRO A 184 1.41 -1.65 3.92
CA PRO A 184 2.35 -0.60 4.28
C PRO A 184 3.74 -1.15 4.63
N MET A 185 4.79 -0.39 4.27
CA MET A 185 6.15 -0.76 4.64
C MET A 185 6.57 -0.08 5.94
N HIS A 186 7.18 -0.85 6.84
CA HIS A 186 7.88 -0.31 8.00
C HIS A 186 9.35 -0.10 7.66
N LEU A 187 9.83 1.13 7.86
CA LEU A 187 11.26 1.44 7.83
C LEU A 187 11.93 1.04 9.14
N GLU A 188 13.26 0.89 9.09
CA GLU A 188 14.08 0.63 10.27
C GLU A 188 13.86 1.68 11.38
N THR A 189 14.13 1.27 12.62
CA THR A 189 13.98 2.12 13.81
C THR A 189 14.79 3.40 13.66
N MET A 190 14.14 4.54 13.84
CA MET A 190 14.73 5.86 13.61
C MET A 190 15.28 6.50 14.87
N ASP A 191 16.23 7.42 14.67
CA ASP A 191 16.81 8.20 15.76
C ASP A 191 15.77 9.15 16.39
N PRO A 192 15.62 9.13 17.72
CA PRO A 192 14.77 10.07 18.45
C PRO A 192 15.09 11.54 18.11
N GLY A 193 14.08 12.33 17.76
CA GLY A 193 14.20 13.77 17.55
C GLY A 193 14.75 14.19 16.18
N ALA A 194 15.19 13.25 15.34
CA ALA A 194 15.64 13.52 13.98
C ALA A 194 14.48 13.66 12.99
N THR A 195 14.71 14.42 11.92
CA THR A 195 13.77 14.55 10.80
C THR A 195 14.23 13.65 9.67
N TYR A 196 13.35 12.79 9.19
CA TYR A 196 13.60 11.92 8.05
C TYR A 196 12.72 12.35 6.88
N CYS A 197 13.28 12.27 5.69
CA CYS A 197 12.60 12.54 4.43
C CYS A 197 12.49 11.25 3.63
N VAL A 198 11.38 11.10 2.93
CA VAL A 198 11.06 9.94 2.10
C VAL A 198 10.55 10.44 0.75
N LYS A 199 10.95 9.78 -0.33
CA LYS A 199 10.36 9.92 -1.67
C LYS A 199 10.27 8.56 -2.32
N ALA A 200 9.30 8.36 -3.19
CA ALA A 200 9.07 7.09 -3.86
C ALA A 200 9.00 7.27 -5.37
N ARG A 201 9.39 6.24 -6.11
CA ARG A 201 9.13 6.13 -7.55
C ARG A 201 8.73 4.71 -7.87
N THR A 202 8.18 4.52 -9.04
CA THR A 202 7.76 3.22 -9.55
C THR A 202 8.67 2.74 -10.67
N PHE A 203 8.72 1.42 -10.85
CA PHE A 203 9.40 0.74 -11.93
C PHE A 203 8.45 -0.26 -12.56
N VAL A 204 8.29 -0.19 -13.88
CA VAL A 204 7.43 -1.10 -14.63
C VAL A 204 8.30 -2.07 -15.41
N LYS A 205 8.36 -3.32 -14.94
CA LYS A 205 9.21 -4.36 -15.54
C LYS A 205 8.88 -4.65 -17.01
N ALA A 206 7.60 -4.58 -17.38
CA ALA A 206 7.11 -4.88 -18.73
C ALA A 206 7.67 -3.94 -19.82
N ILE A 207 8.02 -2.70 -19.46
CA ILE A 207 8.58 -1.69 -20.37
C ILE A 207 9.97 -1.21 -19.95
N GLY A 208 10.50 -1.66 -18.81
CA GLY A 208 11.83 -1.31 -18.31
C GLY A 208 12.00 0.17 -17.95
N ARG A 209 10.92 0.87 -17.59
CA ARG A 209 10.93 2.33 -17.33
C ARG A 209 10.61 2.64 -15.87
N TYR A 210 11.20 3.72 -15.38
CA TYR A 210 10.92 4.31 -14.07
C TYR A 210 10.01 5.54 -14.22
N SER A 211 9.16 5.79 -13.23
CA SER A 211 8.54 7.11 -13.07
C SER A 211 9.51 8.11 -12.45
N ALA A 212 9.12 9.39 -12.49
CA ALA A 212 9.76 10.40 -11.68
C ALA A 212 9.55 10.12 -10.18
N PHE A 213 10.43 10.65 -9.33
CA PHE A 213 10.22 10.59 -7.89
C PHE A 213 9.03 11.47 -7.48
N SER A 214 8.31 11.01 -6.45
CA SER A 214 7.32 11.80 -5.74
C SER A 214 7.99 12.98 -5.03
N GLN A 215 7.17 13.95 -4.62
CA GLN A 215 7.65 14.99 -3.74
C GLN A 215 8.11 14.38 -2.41
N ALA A 216 9.19 14.93 -1.86
CA ALA A 216 9.75 14.43 -0.62
C ALA A 216 8.86 14.83 0.56
N GLU A 217 8.37 13.85 1.31
CA GLU A 217 7.64 14.06 2.56
C GLU A 217 8.58 13.84 3.73
N CYS A 218 8.56 14.76 4.69
CA CYS A 218 9.49 14.69 5.82
C CYS A 218 8.76 14.75 7.15
N VAL A 219 9.10 13.80 8.01
CA VAL A 219 8.47 13.58 9.31
C VAL A 219 9.53 13.67 10.39
N LYS A 220 9.20 14.36 11.49
CA LYS A 220 10.05 14.43 12.67
C LYS A 220 9.66 13.31 13.63
N VAL A 221 10.63 12.48 14.01
CA VAL A 221 10.43 11.40 14.96
C VAL A 221 10.40 12.01 16.37
N GLN A 222 9.33 11.71 17.12
CA GLN A 222 9.18 12.22 18.46
C GLN A 222 10.14 11.45 19.36
N GLY A 223 11.16 12.13 19.88
CA GLY A 223 12.00 11.52 20.89
C GLY A 223 11.26 11.50 22.21
N GLU A 224 10.98 10.31 22.74
CA GLU A 224 10.75 10.18 24.17
C GLU A 224 12.08 10.44 24.86
N SER A 225 12.29 11.68 25.27
CA SER A 225 13.25 11.97 26.31
C SER A 225 12.69 11.36 27.59
N LEU A 226 12.90 10.07 27.84
CA LEU A 226 12.91 9.61 29.22
C LEU A 226 14.08 10.38 29.84
N PRO A 227 13.84 11.45 30.61
CA PRO A 227 14.91 12.35 30.97
C PRO A 227 15.88 11.51 31.77
N LEU A 228 17.15 11.51 31.38
CA LEU A 228 18.23 10.91 32.16
C LEU A 228 18.08 11.25 33.66
N ALA A 229 17.52 12.42 33.95
CA ALA A 229 17.07 12.87 35.26
C ALA A 229 16.15 11.87 35.99
N LEU A 230 15.11 11.28 35.39
CA LEU A 230 14.25 10.29 36.06
C LEU A 230 15.03 9.01 36.45
N ALA A 231 15.93 8.54 35.59
CA ALA A 231 16.80 7.41 35.90
C ALA A 231 17.79 7.76 37.03
N LEU A 232 18.35 8.98 37.01
CA LEU A 232 19.22 9.50 38.07
C LEU A 232 18.46 9.66 39.39
N PHE A 233 17.24 10.18 39.38
CA PHE A 233 16.40 10.32 40.58
C PHE A 233 16.03 8.96 41.16
N ALA A 234 15.70 7.98 40.32
CA ALA A 234 15.45 6.60 40.76
C ALA A 234 16.70 5.97 41.39
N PHE A 235 17.87 6.16 40.78
CA PHE A 235 19.14 5.66 41.31
C PHE A 235 19.54 6.31 42.64
N VAL A 236 19.43 7.64 42.75
CA VAL A 236 19.69 8.37 44.00
C VAL A 236 18.71 7.94 45.09
N GLY A 237 17.42 7.81 44.76
CA GLY A 237 16.41 7.30 45.67
C GLY A 237 16.75 5.90 46.21
N PHE A 238 17.18 5.00 45.33
CA PHE A 238 17.61 3.65 45.73
C PHE A 238 18.83 3.67 46.66
N MET A 239 19.85 4.49 46.37
CA MET A 239 21.03 4.64 47.22
C MET A 239 20.68 5.21 48.60
N LEU A 240 19.76 6.18 48.66
CA LEU A 240 19.29 6.73 49.93
C LEU A 240 18.59 5.66 50.78
N VAL A 241 17.75 4.82 50.17
CA VAL A 241 17.11 3.70 50.87
C VAL A 241 18.15 2.72 51.41
N LEU A 242 19.17 2.37 50.63
CA LEU A 242 20.26 1.48 51.05
C LEU A 242 21.09 2.04 52.21
N VAL A 243 21.13 3.36 52.44
CA VAL A 243 21.85 3.95 53.58
C VAL A 243 20.92 4.16 54.78
N VAL A 244 19.73 4.71 54.54
CA VAL A 244 18.78 5.09 55.60
C VAL A 244 18.21 3.86 56.29
N VAL A 245 17.87 2.80 55.56
CA VAL A 245 17.30 1.58 56.14
C VAL A 245 18.28 0.91 57.12
N PRO A 246 19.52 0.54 56.75
CA PRO A 246 20.45 -0.07 57.70
C PRO A 246 20.88 0.87 58.82
N PHE A 247 21.02 2.18 58.56
CA PHE A 247 21.28 3.15 59.63
C PHE A 247 20.13 3.19 60.64
N SER A 248 18.87 3.15 60.17
CA SER A 248 17.68 3.12 61.01
C SER A 248 17.58 1.82 61.81
N VAL A 249 17.85 0.68 61.17
CA VAL A 249 17.93 -0.64 61.84
C VAL A 249 19.03 -0.64 62.90
N TRP A 250 20.21 -0.12 62.59
CA TRP A 250 21.33 -0.02 63.54
C TRP A 250 21.02 0.92 64.71
N LYS A 251 20.40 2.07 64.44
CA LYS A 251 19.99 3.03 65.48
C LYS A 251 18.90 2.43 66.37
N MET A 252 17.90 1.76 65.80
CA MET A 252 16.85 1.05 66.54
C MET A 252 17.45 -0.07 67.40
N GLY A 253 18.38 -0.86 66.85
CA GLY A 253 19.10 -1.88 67.61
C GLY A 253 19.90 -1.32 68.78
N ARG A 254 20.53 -0.14 68.63
CA ARG A 254 21.21 0.55 69.75
C ARG A 254 20.25 1.09 70.79
N LEU A 255 19.11 1.66 70.39
CA LEU A 255 18.08 2.15 71.31
C LEU A 255 17.45 1.01 72.13
N LEU A 256 17.17 -0.12 71.50
CA LEU A 256 16.69 -1.33 72.19
C LEU A 256 17.74 -1.88 73.16
N ARG A 257 19.02 -1.86 72.79
CA ARG A 257 20.13 -2.28 73.67
C ARG A 257 20.27 -1.39 74.92
N HIS A 258 19.96 -0.10 74.81
CA HIS A 258 19.96 0.81 75.97
C HIS A 258 18.70 0.70 76.84
N SER A 259 17.58 0.22 76.30
CA SER A 259 16.32 0.12 77.04
C SER A 259 16.16 -1.21 77.79
N CYS A 260 16.75 -2.31 77.30
CA CYS A 260 16.54 -3.64 77.88
C CYS A 260 17.55 -4.07 78.96
N CYS A 261 18.66 -3.34 79.17
CA CYS A 261 19.60 -3.58 80.28
C CYS A 261 20.29 -2.27 80.70
N PRO A 262 19.77 -1.49 81.67
CA PRO A 262 20.56 -0.43 82.27
C PRO A 262 21.70 -1.09 83.07
N VAL A 263 22.93 -0.66 82.81
CA VAL A 263 24.10 -1.08 83.60
C VAL A 263 23.96 -0.47 85.00
N VAL A 264 23.46 -1.25 85.94
CA VAL A 264 23.50 -0.92 87.37
C VAL A 264 24.86 -1.36 87.89
N MET A 265 25.73 -0.39 88.20
CA MET A 265 26.96 -0.62 88.96
C MET A 265 26.58 -0.95 90.41
N LEU A 266 26.77 -2.19 90.83
CA LEU A 266 26.67 -2.58 92.25
C LEU A 266 27.98 -2.19 92.97
N PRO A 267 27.96 -1.56 94.16
CA PRO A 267 29.17 -1.16 94.86
C PRO A 267 29.92 -2.35 95.48
N ASP A 268 31.24 -2.24 95.57
CA ASP A 268 32.25 -3.26 95.94
C ASP A 268 32.21 -3.79 97.40
N THR A 269 31.04 -3.90 98.04
CA THR A 269 30.94 -4.25 99.48
C THR A 269 30.38 -5.64 99.80
N LEU A 270 30.17 -6.54 98.83
CA LEU A 270 29.73 -7.93 99.11
C LEU A 270 30.53 -8.97 98.30
N LYS A 271 31.84 -9.07 98.58
CA LYS A 271 32.59 -10.32 98.32
C LYS A 271 32.29 -11.29 99.45
N ILE A 272 31.35 -12.21 99.24
CA ILE A 272 31.20 -13.39 100.09
C ILE A 272 31.88 -14.57 99.39
N THR A 273 32.94 -15.03 100.03
CA THR A 273 33.70 -16.24 99.74
C THR A 273 32.82 -17.48 100.01
N SER A 274 32.89 -18.44 99.10
CA SER A 274 32.64 -19.90 99.27
C SER A 274 31.43 -20.54 98.54
N SER A 275 31.76 -21.66 97.90
CA SER A 275 30.94 -22.80 97.46
C SER A 275 30.49 -22.85 95.97
N PRO A 276 30.60 -24.03 95.31
CA PRO A 276 30.54 -24.13 93.85
C PRO A 276 29.15 -24.59 93.37
N GLN A 277 28.39 -23.70 92.76
CA GLN A 277 27.29 -24.07 91.87
C GLN A 277 27.33 -23.17 90.65
N LYS A 278 27.59 -23.78 89.49
CA LYS A 278 27.54 -23.15 88.16
C LYS A 278 26.14 -22.57 87.96
N LEU A 279 26.07 -21.25 88.05
CA LEU A 279 24.94 -20.42 87.67
C LEU A 279 24.50 -20.70 86.22
N ILE A 280 23.24 -21.09 86.10
CA ILE A 280 22.25 -20.71 85.09
C ILE A 280 22.88 -20.03 83.86
N SER A 281 23.17 -20.86 82.86
CA SER A 281 23.43 -20.46 81.48
C SER A 281 22.19 -19.78 80.92
N CYS A 282 22.33 -18.53 80.43
CA CYS A 282 21.33 -17.93 79.56
C CYS A 282 21.16 -18.82 78.32
N ARG A 283 20.01 -19.50 78.28
CA ARG A 283 19.53 -20.30 77.16
C ARG A 283 19.52 -19.44 75.90
N ARG A 284 20.38 -19.78 74.93
CA ARG A 284 20.23 -19.39 73.53
C ARG A 284 19.03 -20.19 73.02
N GLU A 285 17.88 -19.54 72.92
CA GLU A 285 16.71 -20.11 72.27
C GLU A 285 16.89 -19.92 70.76
N GLU A 286 17.16 -21.03 70.07
CA GLU A 286 17.06 -21.13 68.62
C GLU A 286 15.59 -20.98 68.27
N VAL A 287 15.28 -19.99 67.43
CA VAL A 287 13.93 -19.81 66.88
C VAL A 287 13.70 -20.94 65.89
N GLU A 288 12.89 -21.92 66.28
CA GLU A 288 12.33 -22.92 65.38
C GLU A 288 11.50 -22.23 64.29
N ALA A 289 11.70 -22.69 63.06
CA ALA A 289 10.97 -22.28 61.89
C ALA A 289 9.50 -22.72 61.99
N CYS A 290 8.58 -21.76 62.03
CA CYS A 290 7.18 -22.03 61.74
C CYS A 290 7.03 -22.23 60.22
N ALA A 291 6.74 -23.46 59.82
CA ALA A 291 6.25 -23.79 58.50
C ALA A 291 4.85 -23.21 58.28
N THR A 292 4.70 -22.35 57.28
CA THR A 292 3.44 -22.18 56.55
C THR A 292 3.66 -22.66 55.13
N ALA A 293 3.05 -23.80 54.82
CA ALA A 293 2.89 -24.30 53.47
C ALA A 293 2.06 -23.31 52.64
N GLY A 294 2.43 -23.13 51.37
CA GLY A 294 1.69 -22.29 50.44
C GLY A 294 2.33 -22.16 49.06
N VAL A 295 2.09 -23.20 48.25
CA VAL A 295 2.09 -23.22 46.77
C VAL A 295 3.43 -23.37 46.04
N SER A 296 3.57 -24.57 45.45
CA SER A 296 4.59 -24.98 44.48
C SER A 296 4.45 -24.23 43.15
N SER A 297 5.58 -23.77 42.63
CA SER A 297 5.75 -23.13 41.33
C SER A 297 5.91 -24.16 40.20
N GLU A 298 4.84 -24.92 39.91
CA GLU A 298 4.75 -25.76 38.69
C GLU A 298 3.50 -25.47 37.82
N GLU A 299 2.79 -24.36 38.04
CA GLU A 299 1.64 -23.97 37.19
C GLU A 299 1.68 -22.54 36.58
N LEU A 300 2.82 -21.84 36.58
CA LEU A 300 2.92 -20.51 35.93
C LEU A 300 3.98 -20.39 34.82
N LEU A 301 4.49 -21.53 34.34
CA LEU A 301 5.38 -21.62 33.17
C LEU A 301 4.70 -22.23 31.93
N ARG A 302 3.35 -22.19 31.87
CA ARG A 302 2.57 -22.56 30.67
C ARG A 302 1.48 -21.53 30.36
N ALA A 303 1.91 -20.28 30.19
CA ALA A 303 1.24 -19.16 29.50
C ALA A 303 2.26 -18.00 29.60
N TRP A 304 3.21 -17.81 28.71
CA TRP A 304 3.07 -17.51 27.28
C TRP A 304 4.31 -18.01 26.52
N ILE A 305 4.15 -19.10 25.77
CA ILE A 305 4.64 -19.28 24.40
C ILE A 305 3.47 -19.90 23.64
#